data_AF-A0A958KEC0-F1
#
_entry.id   AF-A0A958KEC0-F1
#
_cell.length_a   1.000
_cell.length_b   1.000
_cell.length_c   1.000
_cell.angle_alpha   90.00
_cell.angle_beta   90.00
_cell.angle_gamma   90.00
#
_symmetry.space_group_name_H-M   'P 1'
#
loop_
_entity.id
_entity.type
_entity.pdbx_description
1 polymer ?
#
loop_
_entity_poly.entity_id
_entity_poly.type
_entity_poly.pdbx_seq_one_letter_code
_entity_poly.pdbx_strand_id
1 'polypeptide(L)'
;MKKSAKRILKKARNFALHKLPKNTRHNLIRSQLNLNYDLPEDLVFKIAETEEELEGAFRLLHDTYVDMGFMQPDKSQMRVTFYHMLPNTTTLVGLYRGEVVATVSIIRDNPDGLPLETDFDIRPLRETGSVVAEISSLAVRKDFQMSKGLVLFPLLKFLWIYCRHYFAIDQIVMATNPFHSDLFEALILFTPLSDKVVENYGFANGAKAVAKVLDLRLAPMRYAAKYADEEASKNLYKFMVTPEMGGVSFDNIRLPRRWDSRIFDSVITPEILKNLFVKKTKLFQNLSWIQKRLLLSHYGHPSFIDAVPELRQIAEEFNVLETQIYRRRFAVRCIAQANLPFADEALRMDVFDVSSGGLLVKSSGALEEGRVYQLKVVVSEFSISTMTAKVVWQDRSGSYGLQVIRASKEWDQFIQHLDINGAQIPAPPNHLKLIA
;
A
#
# COMPACT_ATOMS: atom_id res chain seq x y z
N MET A 1 -29.59 23.58 19.90
CA MET A 1 -30.19 22.46 20.68
C MET A 1 -30.49 21.19 19.87
N LYS A 2 -31.10 21.23 18.67
CA LYS A 2 -31.44 20.01 17.86
C LYS A 2 -30.25 19.10 17.46
N LYS A 3 -29.03 19.65 17.24
CA LYS A 3 -27.81 18.86 16.92
C LYS A 3 -27.31 18.01 18.11
N SER A 4 -27.49 18.47 19.34
CA SER A 4 -27.03 17.76 20.55
C SER A 4 -27.91 16.53 20.84
N ALA A 5 -29.23 16.68 20.71
CA ALA A 5 -30.18 15.57 20.89
C ALA A 5 -29.97 14.43 19.88
N LYS A 6 -29.76 14.74 18.58
CA LYS A 6 -29.41 13.72 17.57
C LYS A 6 -28.09 13.01 17.87
N ARG A 7 -27.09 13.71 18.41
CA ARG A 7 -25.80 13.13 18.79
C ARG A 7 -25.94 12.18 19.99
N ILE A 8 -26.76 12.55 20.98
CA ILE A 8 -27.07 11.72 22.15
C ILE A 8 -27.85 10.47 21.72
N LEU A 9 -28.86 10.60 20.85
CA LEU A 9 -29.64 9.48 20.33
C LEU A 9 -28.79 8.51 19.49
N LYS A 10 -27.87 9.03 18.65
CA LYS A 10 -26.91 8.22 17.89
C LYS A 10 -25.94 7.49 18.80
N LYS A 11 -25.42 8.15 19.85
CA LYS A 11 -24.56 7.51 20.87
C LYS A 11 -25.31 6.43 21.64
N ALA A 12 -26.56 6.66 22.04
CA ALA A 12 -27.38 5.69 22.75
C ALA A 12 -27.73 4.47 21.88
N ARG A 13 -28.09 4.69 20.60
CA ARG A 13 -28.34 3.60 19.64
C ARG A 13 -27.09 2.77 19.39
N ASN A 14 -25.94 3.41 19.19
CA ASN A 14 -24.67 2.72 19.00
C ASN A 14 -24.28 1.94 20.27
N PHE A 15 -24.47 2.52 21.46
CA PHE A 15 -24.21 1.85 22.73
C PHE A 15 -25.09 0.60 22.92
N ALA A 16 -26.39 0.68 22.58
CA ALA A 16 -27.30 -0.46 22.63
C ALA A 16 -26.92 -1.55 21.62
N LEU A 17 -26.50 -1.18 20.40
CA LEU A 17 -26.01 -2.12 19.40
C LEU A 17 -24.80 -2.92 19.91
N HIS A 18 -23.86 -2.28 20.61
CA HIS A 18 -22.66 -2.94 21.14
C HIS A 18 -22.92 -3.90 22.31
N LYS A 19 -24.11 -3.86 22.93
CA LYS A 19 -24.51 -4.84 23.96
C LYS A 19 -25.06 -6.15 23.37
N LEU A 20 -25.38 -6.17 22.08
CA LEU A 20 -25.87 -7.38 21.42
C LEU A 20 -24.74 -8.40 21.20
N PRO A 21 -25.04 -9.71 21.20
CA PRO A 21 -24.08 -10.73 20.82
C PRO A 21 -23.48 -10.45 19.43
N LYS A 22 -22.20 -10.79 19.26
CA LYS A 22 -21.44 -10.52 18.02
C LYS A 22 -22.17 -10.97 16.76
N ASN A 23 -22.73 -12.18 16.75
CA ASN A 23 -23.46 -12.73 15.60
C ASN A 23 -24.69 -11.89 15.23
N THR A 24 -25.47 -11.46 16.22
CA THR A 24 -26.64 -10.60 16.01
C THR A 24 -26.25 -9.24 15.45
N ARG A 25 -25.18 -8.62 15.98
CA ARG A 25 -24.63 -7.36 15.45
C ARG A 25 -24.20 -7.51 14.00
N HIS A 26 -23.45 -8.56 13.68
CA HIS A 26 -22.94 -8.79 12.33
C HIS A 26 -24.08 -9.03 11.33
N ASN A 27 -25.12 -9.77 11.72
CA ASN A 27 -26.30 -9.97 10.88
C ASN A 27 -27.06 -8.67 10.63
N LEU A 28 -27.20 -7.81 11.64
CA LEU A 28 -27.84 -6.51 11.47
C LEU A 28 -27.01 -5.55 10.60
N ILE A 29 -25.68 -5.58 10.73
CA ILE A 29 -24.80 -4.80 9.85
C ILE A 29 -24.97 -5.24 8.40
N ARG A 30 -24.99 -6.56 8.14
CA ARG A 30 -25.20 -7.12 6.81
C ARG A 30 -26.59 -6.81 6.26
N SER A 31 -27.64 -6.83 7.09
CA SER A 31 -28.99 -6.52 6.60
C SER A 31 -29.15 -5.07 6.18
N GLN A 32 -28.31 -4.16 6.70
CA GLN A 32 -28.26 -2.75 6.31
C GLN A 32 -27.38 -2.49 5.07
N LEU A 33 -26.63 -3.50 4.59
CA LEU A 33 -25.84 -3.38 3.38
C LEU A 33 -26.75 -3.09 2.19
N ASN A 34 -26.37 -2.07 1.43
CA ASN A 34 -27.04 -1.72 0.18
C ASN A 34 -26.00 -1.17 -0.79
N LEU A 35 -25.47 -2.05 -1.62
CA LEU A 35 -24.49 -1.76 -2.66
C LEU A 35 -25.16 -0.98 -3.77
N ASN A 36 -24.57 0.16 -4.12
CA ASN A 36 -24.99 0.95 -5.26
C ASN A 36 -24.04 0.70 -6.43
N TYR A 37 -24.65 0.39 -7.57
CA TYR A 37 -23.99 0.16 -8.84
C TYR A 37 -24.06 1.38 -9.75
N ASP A 38 -25.08 2.22 -9.57
CA ASP A 38 -25.28 3.44 -10.33
C ASP A 38 -24.59 4.60 -9.61
N LEU A 39 -23.33 4.84 -9.96
CA LEU A 39 -22.53 5.92 -9.39
C LEU A 39 -22.65 7.18 -10.25
N PRO A 40 -22.71 8.39 -9.66
CA PRO A 40 -22.67 9.62 -10.43
C PRO A 40 -21.44 9.68 -11.33
N GLU A 41 -21.59 10.13 -12.58
CA GLU A 41 -20.48 10.24 -13.54
C GLU A 41 -19.32 11.11 -13.01
N ASP A 42 -19.64 12.17 -12.26
CA ASP A 42 -18.66 13.07 -11.63
C ASP A 42 -17.95 12.48 -10.40
N LEU A 43 -18.30 11.26 -9.97
CA LEU A 43 -17.68 10.57 -8.84
C LEU A 43 -16.58 9.62 -9.36
N VAL A 44 -15.32 10.00 -9.14
CA VAL A 44 -14.14 9.30 -9.66
C VAL A 44 -13.25 8.82 -8.52
N PHE A 45 -12.82 7.56 -8.57
CA PHE A 45 -11.85 6.95 -7.68
C PHE A 45 -10.54 6.74 -8.43
N LYS A 46 -9.44 7.23 -7.87
CA LYS A 46 -8.10 7.15 -8.48
C LYS A 46 -7.00 7.26 -7.43
N ILE A 47 -5.76 7.01 -7.84
CA ILE A 47 -4.60 7.40 -7.03
C ILE A 47 -4.56 8.95 -6.99
N ALA A 48 -4.25 9.53 -5.84
CA ALA A 48 -3.94 10.96 -5.77
C ALA A 48 -2.58 11.20 -6.43
N GLU A 49 -2.56 11.96 -7.53
CA GLU A 49 -1.38 12.18 -8.39
C GLU A 49 -0.85 13.61 -8.31
N THR A 50 -1.63 14.54 -7.77
CA THR A 50 -1.29 15.97 -7.70
C THR A 50 -1.08 16.44 -6.26
N GLU A 51 -0.39 17.58 -6.09
CA GLU A 51 -0.23 18.21 -4.77
C GLU A 51 -1.61 18.53 -4.16
N GLU A 52 -2.54 19.04 -4.97
CA GLU A 52 -3.88 19.42 -4.58
C GLU A 52 -4.72 18.23 -4.12
N GLU A 53 -4.67 17.10 -4.85
CA GLU A 53 -5.38 15.88 -4.46
C GLU A 53 -4.83 15.30 -3.14
N LEU A 54 -3.49 15.29 -2.97
CA LEU A 54 -2.85 14.82 -1.73
C LEU A 54 -3.18 15.74 -0.55
N GLU A 55 -3.07 17.06 -0.73
CA GLU A 55 -3.44 18.03 0.29
C GLU A 55 -4.93 17.92 0.66
N GLY A 56 -5.81 17.79 -0.33
CA GLY A 56 -7.24 17.59 -0.11
C GLY A 56 -7.54 16.31 0.69
N ALA A 57 -6.85 15.22 0.39
CA ALA A 57 -6.93 13.98 1.15
C ALA A 57 -6.48 14.16 2.61
N PHE A 58 -5.34 14.83 2.84
CA PHE A 58 -4.80 15.02 4.19
C PHE A 58 -5.62 16.02 5.01
N ARG A 59 -6.24 17.02 4.39
CA ARG A 59 -7.22 17.94 5.03
C ARG A 59 -8.50 17.21 5.40
N LEU A 60 -9.07 16.43 4.48
CA LEU A 60 -10.26 15.62 4.76
C LEU A 60 -10.01 14.65 5.92
N LEU A 61 -8.83 14.02 5.94
CA LEU A 61 -8.41 13.12 7.00
C LEU A 61 -8.29 13.86 8.34
N HIS A 62 -7.63 15.02 8.35
CA HIS A 62 -7.51 15.89 9.52
C HIS A 62 -8.88 16.20 10.12
N ASP A 63 -9.77 16.79 9.33
CA ASP A 63 -11.06 17.26 9.81
C ASP A 63 -11.88 16.10 10.38
N THR A 64 -11.89 14.97 9.67
CA THR A 64 -12.58 13.75 10.09
C THR A 64 -12.01 13.23 11.42
N TYR A 65 -10.70 13.19 11.59
CA TYR A 65 -10.06 12.62 12.78
C TYR A 65 -10.15 13.56 13.98
N VAL A 66 -10.07 14.88 13.78
CA VAL A 66 -10.35 15.89 14.82
C VAL A 66 -11.81 15.74 15.30
N ASP A 67 -12.76 15.64 14.37
CA ASP A 67 -14.18 15.46 14.70
C ASP A 67 -14.46 14.17 15.49
N MET A 68 -13.69 13.10 15.21
CA MET A 68 -13.78 11.81 15.92
C MET A 68 -13.00 11.78 17.23
N GLY A 69 -12.13 12.76 17.49
CA GLY A 69 -11.22 12.79 18.65
C GLY A 69 -9.99 11.90 18.50
N PHE A 70 -9.69 11.41 17.29
CA PHE A 70 -8.53 10.59 16.97
C PHE A 70 -7.26 11.40 16.72
N MET A 71 -7.36 12.73 16.70
CA MET A 71 -6.21 13.64 16.72
C MET A 71 -6.59 14.99 17.34
N GLN A 72 -5.58 15.72 17.81
CA GLN A 72 -5.72 17.15 18.05
C GLN A 72 -5.58 17.92 16.74
N PRO A 73 -6.21 19.12 16.60
CA PRO A 73 -5.99 19.97 15.45
C PRO A 73 -4.52 20.32 15.27
N ASP A 74 -4.02 20.22 14.04
CA ASP A 74 -2.67 20.63 13.68
C ASP A 74 -2.68 22.00 12.96
N LYS A 75 -1.60 22.78 13.10
CA LYS A 75 -1.52 24.11 12.44
C LYS A 75 -1.58 24.01 10.92
N SER A 76 -1.07 22.92 10.34
CA SER A 76 -1.16 22.66 8.90
C SER A 76 -2.58 22.39 8.41
N GLN A 77 -3.52 22.09 9.33
CA GLN A 77 -4.86 21.57 9.02
C GLN A 77 -4.83 20.27 8.20
N MET A 78 -3.74 19.51 8.31
CA MET A 78 -3.54 18.26 7.61
C MET A 78 -3.14 17.15 8.59
N ARG A 79 -3.57 15.91 8.30
CA ARG A 79 -3.11 14.72 8.99
C ARG A 79 -2.11 14.01 8.10
N VAL A 80 -0.83 14.28 8.35
CA VAL A 80 0.28 13.66 7.60
C VAL A 80 1.17 12.89 8.57
N THR A 81 1.82 11.84 8.10
CA THR A 81 2.81 11.03 8.81
C THR A 81 4.03 10.83 7.92
N PHE A 82 5.12 10.36 8.52
CA PHE A 82 6.30 9.89 7.78
C PHE A 82 5.93 8.93 6.63
N TYR A 83 5.05 7.96 6.88
CA TYR A 83 4.65 6.97 5.88
C TYR A 83 4.06 7.56 4.60
N HIS A 84 3.39 8.73 4.68
CA HIS A 84 2.83 9.40 3.50
C HIS A 84 3.92 9.95 2.56
N MET A 85 5.16 10.10 3.04
CA MET A 85 6.31 10.47 2.21
C MET A 85 6.97 9.27 1.54
N LEU A 86 6.64 8.03 1.92
CA LEU A 86 7.33 6.87 1.36
C LEU A 86 6.74 6.50 0.00
N PRO A 87 7.58 6.12 -0.99
CA PRO A 87 7.08 5.79 -2.32
C PRO A 87 6.37 4.44 -2.39
N ASN A 88 6.47 3.62 -1.34
CA ASN A 88 5.71 2.38 -1.15
C ASN A 88 4.41 2.61 -0.35
N THR A 89 3.99 3.86 -0.18
CA THR A 89 2.65 4.24 0.28
C THR A 89 1.86 4.83 -0.88
N THR A 90 0.64 4.34 -1.08
CA THR A 90 -0.27 4.88 -2.10
C THR A 90 -1.52 5.44 -1.45
N THR A 91 -1.84 6.70 -1.75
CA THR A 91 -3.09 7.35 -1.31
C THR A 91 -4.12 7.24 -2.42
N LEU A 92 -5.24 6.57 -2.13
CA LEU A 92 -6.40 6.49 -3.02
C LEU A 92 -7.42 7.53 -2.60
N VAL A 93 -7.99 8.24 -3.58
CA VAL A 93 -9.00 9.27 -3.35
C VAL A 93 -10.27 8.99 -4.13
N GLY A 94 -11.40 9.38 -3.54
CA GLY A 94 -12.66 9.59 -4.24
C GLY A 94 -12.86 11.09 -4.46
N LEU A 95 -13.02 11.50 -5.71
CA LEU A 95 -13.25 12.86 -6.16
C LEU A 95 -14.70 13.01 -6.59
N TYR A 96 -15.38 14.05 -6.14
CA TYR A 96 -16.69 14.43 -6.65
C TYR A 96 -16.62 15.86 -7.17
N ARG A 97 -16.84 16.04 -8.47
CA ARG A 97 -16.70 17.36 -9.14
C ARG A 97 -15.34 18.02 -8.90
N GLY A 98 -14.28 17.20 -8.92
CA GLY A 98 -12.89 17.64 -8.70
C GLY A 98 -12.46 17.74 -7.23
N GLU A 99 -13.38 17.66 -6.28
CA GLU A 99 -13.08 17.80 -4.85
C GLU A 99 -12.90 16.44 -4.16
N VAL A 100 -11.91 16.33 -3.26
CA VAL A 100 -11.70 15.11 -2.48
C VAL A 100 -12.83 14.90 -1.48
N VAL A 101 -13.56 13.79 -1.62
CA VAL A 101 -14.68 13.38 -0.77
C VAL A 101 -14.44 12.10 0.00
N ALA A 102 -13.42 11.32 -0.38
CA ALA A 102 -12.95 10.19 0.41
C ALA A 102 -11.46 9.93 0.16
N THR A 103 -10.81 9.30 1.13
CA THR A 103 -9.39 8.92 1.05
C THR A 103 -9.12 7.64 1.82
N VAL A 104 -8.13 6.87 1.39
CA VAL A 104 -7.53 5.76 2.13
C VAL A 104 -6.07 5.59 1.69
N SER A 105 -5.17 5.27 2.62
CA SER A 105 -3.76 5.04 2.32
C SER A 105 -3.42 3.56 2.48
N ILE A 106 -2.64 3.04 1.53
CA ILE A 106 -2.08 1.69 1.55
C ILE A 106 -0.60 1.83 1.83
N ILE A 107 -0.15 1.45 3.03
CA ILE A 107 1.24 1.52 3.45
C ILE A 107 1.82 0.11 3.34
N ARG A 108 2.69 -0.13 2.36
CA ARG A 108 3.34 -1.43 2.24
C ARG A 108 4.38 -1.61 3.34
N ASP A 109 4.57 -2.85 3.76
CA ASP A 109 5.64 -3.22 4.68
C ASP A 109 7.01 -2.66 4.23
N ASN A 110 7.74 -2.10 5.19
CA ASN A 110 8.93 -1.29 4.95
C ASN A 110 9.89 -1.34 6.15
N PRO A 111 11.15 -0.90 5.99
CA PRO A 111 12.15 -1.01 7.06
C PRO A 111 11.84 -0.25 8.36
N ASP A 112 10.99 0.79 8.34
CA ASP A 112 10.52 1.51 9.54
C ASP A 112 9.27 0.84 10.16
N GLY A 113 8.84 -0.30 9.60
CA GLY A 113 7.63 -1.03 9.99
C GLY A 113 6.34 -0.36 9.49
N LEU A 114 5.20 -0.94 9.89
CA LEU A 114 3.87 -0.39 9.67
C LEU A 114 3.39 0.38 10.92
N PRO A 115 2.55 1.43 10.78
CA PRO A 115 2.03 2.17 11.93
C PRO A 115 1.49 1.29 13.08
N LEU A 116 0.74 0.22 12.76
CA LEU A 116 0.19 -0.69 13.77
C LEU A 116 1.24 -1.43 14.59
N GLU A 117 2.47 -1.57 14.10
CA GLU A 117 3.52 -2.35 14.77
C GLU A 117 4.06 -1.70 16.04
N THR A 118 3.72 -0.44 16.26
CA THR A 118 3.95 0.22 17.56
C THR A 118 3.34 -0.57 18.71
N ASP A 119 2.20 -1.24 18.46
CA ASP A 119 1.44 -1.94 19.49
C ASP A 119 1.06 -3.38 19.13
N PHE A 120 1.17 -3.81 17.87
CA PHE A 120 0.74 -5.13 17.41
C PHE A 120 1.85 -5.87 16.67
N ASP A 121 2.04 -7.14 16.96
CA ASP A 121 3.06 -7.97 16.30
C ASP A 121 2.53 -8.56 14.98
N ILE A 122 3.23 -8.29 13.87
CA ILE A 122 2.94 -8.88 12.56
C ILE A 122 4.03 -9.83 12.07
N ARG A 123 5.07 -10.09 12.87
CA ARG A 123 6.14 -11.04 12.51
C ARG A 123 5.61 -12.42 12.07
N PRO A 124 4.57 -13.00 12.70
CA PRO A 124 4.00 -14.26 12.23
C PRO A 124 3.49 -14.20 10.79
N LEU A 125 2.98 -13.05 10.34
CA LEU A 125 2.54 -12.87 8.96
C LEU A 125 3.75 -12.83 8.01
N ARG A 126 4.81 -12.10 8.37
CA ARG A 126 6.06 -12.03 7.60
C ARG A 126 6.73 -13.40 7.47
N GLU A 127 6.70 -14.20 8.54
CA GLU A 127 7.28 -15.55 8.57
C GLU A 127 6.60 -16.52 7.59
N THR A 128 5.34 -16.27 7.21
CA THR A 128 4.68 -17.03 6.13
C THR A 128 5.23 -16.71 4.72
N GLY A 129 6.12 -15.72 4.60
CA GLY A 129 6.59 -15.18 3.33
C GLY A 129 5.55 -14.32 2.61
N SER A 130 4.47 -13.93 3.30
CA SER A 130 3.42 -13.08 2.74
C SER A 130 3.89 -11.62 2.68
N VAL A 131 3.55 -10.96 1.58
CA VAL A 131 3.68 -9.51 1.48
C VAL A 131 2.53 -8.83 2.22
N VAL A 132 2.86 -8.02 3.22
CA VAL A 132 1.89 -7.33 4.09
C VAL A 132 1.79 -5.85 3.74
N ALA A 133 0.59 -5.28 3.86
CA ALA A 133 0.37 -3.83 3.87
C ALA A 133 -0.65 -3.43 4.93
N GLU A 134 -0.47 -2.24 5.51
CA GLU A 134 -1.48 -1.61 6.37
C GLU A 134 -2.43 -0.76 5.53
N ILE A 135 -3.73 -0.93 5.74
CA ILE A 135 -4.74 0.05 5.32
C ILE A 135 -4.94 1.05 6.44
N SER A 136 -4.59 2.30 6.15
CA SER A 136 -4.61 3.41 7.09
C SER A 136 -5.35 4.61 6.49
N SER A 137 -5.46 5.69 7.27
CA SER A 137 -5.92 6.99 6.76
C SER A 137 -7.30 6.97 6.05
N LEU A 138 -8.22 6.10 6.46
CA LEU A 138 -9.55 6.02 5.85
C LEU A 138 -10.45 7.17 6.35
N ALA A 139 -10.92 8.01 5.43
CA ALA A 139 -11.90 9.05 5.73
C ALA A 139 -12.89 9.24 4.57
N VAL A 140 -14.13 9.58 4.92
CA VAL A 140 -15.20 9.94 3.97
C VAL A 140 -15.86 11.22 4.47
N ARG A 141 -16.08 12.20 3.59
CA ARG A 141 -16.67 13.48 3.93
C ARG A 141 -18.09 13.31 4.47
N LYS A 142 -18.45 14.10 5.49
CA LYS A 142 -19.69 13.92 6.29
C LYS A 142 -20.98 13.91 5.46
N ASP A 143 -21.04 14.72 4.42
CA ASP A 143 -22.16 14.79 3.47
C ASP A 143 -22.33 13.51 2.65
N PHE A 144 -21.25 12.76 2.40
CA PHE A 144 -21.27 11.47 1.71
C PHE A 144 -21.41 10.26 2.64
N GLN A 145 -21.15 10.41 3.94
CA GLN A 145 -21.33 9.32 4.93
C GLN A 145 -22.80 8.88 5.05
N MET A 146 -23.75 9.78 4.77
CA MET A 146 -25.18 9.49 4.86
C MET A 146 -25.72 8.72 3.64
N SER A 147 -24.93 8.61 2.56
CA SER A 147 -25.32 8.02 1.27
C SER A 147 -25.21 6.49 1.22
N LYS A 148 -25.41 5.80 2.36
CA LYS A 148 -25.45 4.33 2.48
C LYS A 148 -24.29 3.57 1.81
N GLY A 149 -23.07 4.12 1.86
CA GLY A 149 -21.89 3.45 1.30
C GLY A 149 -21.61 3.73 -0.17
N LEU A 150 -22.32 4.69 -0.79
CA LEU A 150 -22.08 5.19 -2.16
C LEU A 150 -20.60 5.46 -2.46
N VAL A 151 -19.85 5.98 -1.49
CA VAL A 151 -18.42 6.31 -1.67
C VAL A 151 -17.50 5.25 -1.05
N LEU A 152 -17.87 4.72 0.13
CA LEU A 152 -17.04 3.79 0.87
C LEU A 152 -16.81 2.48 0.09
N PHE A 153 -17.87 1.84 -0.41
CA PHE A 153 -17.71 0.53 -1.05
C PHE A 153 -16.95 0.60 -2.38
N PRO A 154 -17.20 1.56 -3.28
CA PRO A 154 -16.36 1.72 -4.46
C PRO A 154 -14.89 2.05 -4.14
N LEU A 155 -14.62 2.85 -3.10
CA LEU A 155 -13.25 3.08 -2.64
C LEU A 155 -12.58 1.79 -2.14
N LEU A 156 -13.31 0.97 -1.36
CA LEU A 156 -12.80 -0.32 -0.89
C LEU A 156 -12.62 -1.32 -2.04
N LYS A 157 -13.49 -1.28 -3.07
CA LYS A 157 -13.33 -2.06 -4.30
C LYS A 157 -12.07 -1.63 -5.05
N PHE A 158 -11.83 -0.33 -5.20
CA PHE A 158 -10.62 0.16 -5.83
C PHE A 158 -9.37 -0.24 -5.03
N LEU A 159 -9.39 -0.10 -3.70
CA LEU A 159 -8.34 -0.60 -2.81
C LEU A 159 -8.06 -2.09 -3.01
N TRP A 160 -9.11 -2.92 -3.05
CA TRP A 160 -8.99 -4.36 -3.31
C TRP A 160 -8.32 -4.65 -4.65
N ILE A 161 -8.79 -4.00 -5.73
CA ILE A 161 -8.22 -4.17 -7.07
C ILE A 161 -6.75 -3.74 -7.06
N TYR A 162 -6.45 -2.58 -6.48
CA TYR A 162 -5.10 -2.04 -6.43
C TYR A 162 -4.15 -2.98 -5.65
N CYS A 163 -4.52 -3.40 -4.45
CA CYS A 163 -3.71 -4.31 -3.63
C CYS A 163 -3.40 -5.63 -4.35
N ARG A 164 -4.39 -6.24 -5.01
CA ARG A 164 -4.19 -7.54 -5.68
C ARG A 164 -3.45 -7.44 -7.01
N HIS A 165 -3.78 -6.46 -7.84
CA HIS A 165 -3.34 -6.42 -9.23
C HIS A 165 -2.13 -5.52 -9.46
N TYR A 166 -1.90 -4.52 -8.62
CA TYR A 166 -0.85 -3.52 -8.81
C TYR A 166 0.19 -3.56 -7.70
N PHE A 167 -0.27 -3.59 -6.45
CA PHE A 167 0.59 -3.48 -5.28
C PHE A 167 1.10 -4.83 -4.76
N ALA A 168 0.71 -5.94 -5.41
CA ALA A 168 1.22 -7.28 -5.14
C ALA A 168 1.17 -7.68 -3.65
N ILE A 169 0.07 -7.34 -2.97
CA ILE A 169 -0.14 -7.61 -1.54
C ILE A 169 -0.82 -8.96 -1.36
N ASP A 170 -0.33 -9.75 -0.41
CA ASP A 170 -0.94 -11.03 -0.03
C ASP A 170 -1.89 -10.86 1.16
N GLN A 171 -1.50 -10.04 2.14
CA GLN A 171 -2.26 -9.82 3.36
C GLN A 171 -2.37 -8.33 3.71
N ILE A 172 -3.58 -7.93 4.08
CA ILE A 172 -3.87 -6.59 4.56
C ILE A 172 -4.03 -6.63 6.08
N VAL A 173 -3.41 -5.69 6.78
CA VAL A 173 -3.63 -5.42 8.19
C VAL A 173 -4.24 -4.04 8.40
N MET A 174 -4.94 -3.86 9.52
CA MET A 174 -5.43 -2.54 9.92
C MET A 174 -5.56 -2.45 11.44
N ALA A 175 -5.31 -1.26 11.99
CA ALA A 175 -5.69 -0.91 13.36
C ALA A 175 -6.97 -0.06 13.31
N THR A 176 -8.00 -0.47 14.04
CA THR A 176 -9.28 0.24 14.10
C THR A 176 -9.79 0.34 15.52
N ASN A 177 -10.61 1.36 15.77
CA ASN A 177 -11.39 1.41 16.99
C ASN A 177 -12.32 0.18 17.09
N PRO A 178 -12.44 -0.47 18.28
CA PRO A 178 -13.34 -1.61 18.49
C PRO A 178 -14.78 -1.35 18.04
N PHE A 179 -15.28 -0.12 18.15
CA PHE A 179 -16.63 0.24 17.72
C PHE A 179 -16.82 0.18 16.20
N HIS A 180 -15.76 0.43 15.42
CA HIS A 180 -15.79 0.36 13.95
C HIS A 180 -15.36 -1.01 13.41
N SER A 181 -14.72 -1.82 14.25
CA SER A 181 -14.25 -3.18 13.94
C SER A 181 -15.33 -4.10 13.36
N ASP A 182 -16.54 -4.06 13.93
CA ASP A 182 -17.60 -4.98 13.51
C ASP A 182 -18.01 -4.80 12.05
N LEU A 183 -17.90 -3.59 11.49
CA LEU A 183 -18.23 -3.33 10.09
C LEU A 183 -17.28 -4.12 9.17
N PHE A 184 -15.98 -4.02 9.43
CA PHE A 184 -14.95 -4.68 8.63
C PHE A 184 -14.97 -6.20 8.82
N GLU A 185 -15.25 -6.70 10.03
CA GLU A 185 -15.42 -8.13 10.28
C GLU A 185 -16.70 -8.69 9.64
N ALA A 186 -17.82 -7.97 9.78
CA ALA A 186 -19.11 -8.45 9.30
C ALA A 186 -19.18 -8.43 7.77
N LEU A 187 -18.75 -7.33 7.14
CA LEU A 187 -18.89 -7.11 5.70
C LEU A 187 -17.66 -7.59 4.92
N ILE A 188 -16.48 -7.09 5.28
CA ILE A 188 -15.24 -7.28 4.51
C ILE A 188 -14.50 -8.57 4.92
N LEU A 189 -15.00 -9.26 5.95
CA LEU A 189 -14.52 -10.55 6.46
C LEU A 189 -13.09 -10.50 7.04
N PHE A 190 -12.69 -9.33 7.55
CA PHE A 190 -11.49 -9.24 8.39
C PHE A 190 -11.60 -10.18 9.60
N THR A 191 -10.47 -10.75 10.02
CA THR A 191 -10.35 -11.54 11.25
C THR A 191 -9.48 -10.80 12.27
N PRO A 192 -9.65 -11.05 13.58
CA PRO A 192 -8.68 -10.60 14.58
C PRO A 192 -7.26 -10.98 14.20
N LEU A 193 -6.32 -10.02 14.25
CA LEU A 193 -4.88 -10.32 14.14
C LEU A 193 -4.37 -10.95 15.44
N SER A 194 -4.87 -10.44 16.57
CA SER A 194 -4.65 -10.98 17.91
C SER A 194 -5.85 -10.65 18.81
N ASP A 195 -5.89 -11.24 20.00
CA ASP A 195 -6.89 -10.93 21.03
C ASP A 195 -6.58 -9.64 21.82
N LYS A 196 -5.45 -8.98 21.52
CA LYS A 196 -5.01 -7.77 22.22
C LYS A 196 -5.93 -6.59 21.88
N VAL A 197 -6.38 -5.90 22.93
CA VAL A 197 -6.99 -4.57 22.84
C VAL A 197 -6.01 -3.55 23.41
N VAL A 198 -5.63 -2.56 22.61
CA VAL A 198 -4.76 -1.46 23.04
C VAL A 198 -5.65 -0.36 23.57
N GLU A 199 -5.47 0.02 24.83
CA GLU A 199 -6.31 1.02 25.49
C GLU A 199 -5.94 2.45 25.10
N ASN A 200 -4.67 2.71 24.79
CA ASN A 200 -4.13 4.02 24.43
C ASN A 200 -3.25 3.89 23.18
N TYR A 201 -3.87 3.95 21.99
CA TYR A 201 -3.16 3.82 20.72
C TYR A 201 -2.66 5.18 20.22
N GLY A 202 -1.33 5.34 20.15
CA GLY A 202 -0.69 6.64 19.86
C GLY A 202 -1.07 7.25 18.51
N PHE A 203 -1.24 6.42 17.47
CA PHE A 203 -1.63 6.87 16.13
C PHE A 203 -3.07 7.41 16.03
N ALA A 204 -3.89 7.19 17.06
CA ALA A 204 -5.28 7.65 17.15
C ALA A 204 -5.53 8.48 18.43
N ASN A 205 -4.53 9.26 18.88
CA ASN A 205 -4.64 10.19 20.02
C ASN A 205 -5.15 9.50 21.30
N GLY A 206 -4.64 8.29 21.53
CA GLY A 206 -4.96 7.48 22.70
C GLY A 206 -6.34 6.87 22.71
N ALA A 207 -7.02 6.79 21.56
CA ALA A 207 -8.21 5.97 21.43
C ALA A 207 -7.87 4.48 21.56
N LYS A 208 -8.88 3.68 21.95
CA LYS A 208 -8.75 2.21 21.93
C LYS A 208 -8.57 1.69 20.50
N ALA A 209 -7.73 0.68 20.33
CA ALA A 209 -7.51 0.02 19.05
C ALA A 209 -7.49 -1.51 19.17
N VAL A 210 -7.93 -2.16 18.09
CA VAL A 210 -7.77 -3.58 17.82
C VAL A 210 -7.17 -3.75 16.43
N ALA A 211 -6.33 -4.77 16.25
CA ALA A 211 -5.75 -5.09 14.95
C ALA A 211 -6.51 -6.21 14.26
N LYS A 212 -6.65 -6.08 12.94
CA LYS A 212 -7.31 -7.05 12.06
C LYS A 212 -6.43 -7.40 10.88
N VAL A 213 -6.68 -8.58 10.32
CA VAL A 213 -6.01 -9.09 9.13
C VAL A 213 -7.03 -9.64 8.11
N LEU A 214 -6.72 -9.47 6.84
CA LEU A 214 -7.43 -10.06 5.70
C LEU A 214 -6.41 -10.68 4.75
N ASP A 215 -6.48 -12.00 4.56
CA ASP A 215 -5.70 -12.69 3.52
C ASP A 215 -6.40 -12.55 2.16
N LEU A 216 -5.77 -11.82 1.23
CA LEU A 216 -6.33 -11.53 -0.09
C LEU A 216 -6.35 -12.74 -1.02
N ARG A 217 -5.57 -13.79 -0.71
CA ARG A 217 -5.54 -15.03 -1.49
C ARG A 217 -6.75 -15.90 -1.15
N LEU A 218 -7.11 -15.94 0.13
CA LEU A 218 -8.26 -16.72 0.63
C LEU A 218 -9.58 -15.95 0.57
N ALA A 219 -9.52 -14.61 0.57
CA ALA A 219 -10.71 -13.77 0.59
C ALA A 219 -11.73 -14.08 -0.54
N PRO A 220 -11.35 -14.32 -1.82
CA PRO A 220 -12.30 -14.68 -2.88
C PRO A 220 -13.20 -15.85 -2.51
N MET A 221 -12.62 -16.93 -1.97
CA MET A 221 -13.38 -18.11 -1.54
C MET A 221 -14.29 -17.80 -0.35
N ARG A 222 -13.81 -17.00 0.61
CA ARG A 222 -14.59 -16.59 1.79
C ARG A 222 -15.76 -15.69 1.41
N TYR A 223 -15.56 -14.77 0.46
CA TYR A 223 -16.64 -13.94 -0.09
C TYR A 223 -17.68 -14.81 -0.81
N ALA A 224 -17.24 -15.73 -1.68
CA ALA A 224 -18.15 -16.63 -2.39
C ALA A 224 -19.02 -17.43 -1.40
N ALA A 225 -18.39 -18.09 -0.43
CA ALA A 225 -19.09 -18.85 0.60
C ALA A 225 -20.08 -18.02 1.43
N LYS A 226 -19.85 -16.71 1.57
CA LYS A 226 -20.68 -15.85 2.40
C LYS A 226 -21.78 -15.11 1.64
N TYR A 227 -21.53 -14.72 0.39
CA TYR A 227 -22.37 -13.77 -0.35
C TYR A 227 -22.80 -14.24 -1.74
N ALA A 228 -22.36 -15.39 -2.25
CA ALA A 228 -22.66 -15.81 -3.62
C ALA A 228 -24.17 -15.86 -3.92
N ASP A 229 -24.96 -16.35 -2.96
CA ASP A 229 -26.42 -16.53 -3.07
C ASP A 229 -27.23 -15.27 -2.67
N GLU A 230 -26.57 -14.19 -2.26
CA GLU A 230 -27.24 -12.94 -1.89
C GLU A 230 -27.70 -12.17 -3.13
N GLU A 231 -28.77 -11.38 -2.96
CA GLU A 231 -29.24 -10.43 -3.97
C GLU A 231 -28.16 -9.38 -4.30
N ALA A 232 -28.21 -8.79 -5.50
CA ALA A 232 -27.16 -7.89 -6.00
C ALA A 232 -26.79 -6.75 -5.03
N SER A 233 -27.80 -6.12 -4.41
CA SER A 233 -27.59 -5.04 -3.42
C SER A 233 -26.87 -5.49 -2.14
N LYS A 234 -26.72 -6.79 -1.88
CA LYS A 234 -26.01 -7.36 -0.73
C LYS A 234 -24.86 -8.29 -1.11
N ASN A 235 -24.64 -8.52 -2.40
CA ASN A 235 -23.67 -9.48 -2.90
C ASN A 235 -22.27 -8.87 -2.99
N LEU A 236 -21.56 -8.82 -1.86
CA LEU A 236 -20.18 -8.34 -1.81
C LEU A 236 -19.20 -9.20 -2.62
N TYR A 237 -19.52 -10.48 -2.86
CA TYR A 237 -18.68 -11.33 -3.71
C TYR A 237 -18.66 -10.82 -5.15
N LYS A 238 -19.84 -10.63 -5.76
CA LYS A 238 -19.95 -10.05 -7.11
C LYS A 238 -19.46 -8.59 -7.16
N PHE A 239 -19.66 -7.82 -6.09
CA PHE A 239 -19.21 -6.43 -6.08
C PHE A 239 -17.67 -6.31 -6.03
N MET A 240 -17.00 -7.09 -5.17
CA MET A 240 -15.57 -6.97 -4.90
C MET A 240 -14.68 -7.86 -5.78
N VAL A 241 -15.11 -9.10 -6.08
CA VAL A 241 -14.22 -10.16 -6.57
C VAL A 241 -14.35 -10.42 -8.07
N THR A 242 -15.56 -10.35 -8.64
CA THR A 242 -15.74 -10.71 -10.05
C THR A 242 -15.16 -9.63 -10.98
N PRO A 243 -14.26 -9.99 -11.93
CA PRO A 243 -13.61 -9.04 -12.85
C PRO A 243 -14.58 -8.38 -13.82
N GLU A 244 -15.66 -9.07 -14.18
CA GLU A 244 -16.80 -8.49 -14.89
C GLU A 244 -17.42 -7.47 -13.97
N MET A 245 -17.25 -6.20 -14.34
CA MET A 245 -17.76 -5.01 -13.67
C MET A 245 -19.06 -5.30 -12.93
N GLY A 246 -18.97 -5.56 -11.62
CA GLY A 246 -20.10 -5.51 -10.71
C GLY A 246 -20.60 -4.06 -10.67
N GLY A 247 -21.32 -3.67 -11.73
CA GLY A 247 -22.01 -2.42 -12.06
C GLY A 247 -21.26 -1.08 -11.96
N VAL A 248 -20.07 -1.02 -11.36
CA VAL A 248 -19.25 0.20 -11.34
C VAL A 248 -18.53 0.31 -12.69
N SER A 249 -18.89 1.32 -13.49
CA SER A 249 -18.24 1.59 -14.78
C SER A 249 -16.73 1.83 -14.59
N PHE A 250 -15.93 1.45 -15.60
CA PHE A 250 -14.53 1.87 -15.73
C PHE A 250 -14.37 3.42 -15.71
N ASP A 251 -15.46 4.17 -15.93
CA ASP A 251 -15.45 5.62 -15.86
C ASP A 251 -15.28 6.15 -14.43
N ASN A 252 -15.86 5.46 -13.43
CA ASN A 252 -15.77 5.86 -12.03
C ASN A 252 -14.49 5.39 -11.36
N ILE A 253 -13.90 4.25 -11.73
CA ILE A 253 -12.63 3.78 -11.15
C ILE A 253 -11.53 3.87 -12.20
N ARG A 254 -10.66 4.87 -12.06
CA ARG A 254 -9.50 5.06 -12.94
C ARG A 254 -8.31 4.29 -12.42
N LEU A 255 -8.09 3.12 -13.02
CA LEU A 255 -6.92 2.30 -12.72
C LEU A 255 -5.63 2.95 -13.24
N PRO A 256 -4.48 2.66 -12.59
CA PRO A 256 -3.17 3.12 -13.07
C PRO A 256 -2.92 2.65 -14.51
N ARG A 257 -2.50 3.56 -15.37
CA ARG A 257 -2.14 3.26 -16.76
C ARG A 257 -0.65 2.94 -16.85
N ARG A 258 -0.26 1.72 -16.49
CA ARG A 258 1.12 1.22 -16.68
C ARG A 258 1.12 -0.14 -17.37
N TRP A 259 2.09 -0.32 -18.27
CA TRP A 259 2.33 -1.55 -19.03
C TRP A 259 3.47 -2.40 -18.43
N ASP A 260 4.17 -1.85 -17.44
CA ASP A 260 5.35 -2.44 -16.81
C ASP A 260 5.03 -3.21 -15.52
N SER A 261 6.00 -4.00 -15.07
CA SER A 261 5.90 -4.88 -13.90
C SER A 261 6.22 -4.21 -12.55
N ARG A 262 6.24 -2.87 -12.45
CA ARG A 262 6.45 -2.20 -11.15
C ARG A 262 5.36 -2.55 -10.18
N ILE A 263 5.71 -2.48 -8.89
CA ILE A 263 4.74 -2.64 -7.81
C ILE A 263 4.38 -1.33 -7.13
N PHE A 264 5.03 -0.20 -7.45
CA PHE A 264 4.75 1.11 -6.83
C PHE A 264 4.41 2.19 -7.86
N ASP A 265 3.39 2.98 -7.55
CA ASP A 265 3.09 4.24 -8.24
C ASP A 265 3.57 5.40 -7.35
N SER A 266 4.85 5.77 -7.47
CA SER A 266 5.40 6.88 -6.70
C SER A 266 4.95 8.21 -7.28
N VAL A 267 4.10 8.89 -6.53
CA VAL A 267 3.57 10.22 -6.88
C VAL A 267 4.46 11.34 -6.34
N ILE A 268 5.29 11.06 -5.34
CA ILE A 268 6.10 12.08 -4.68
C ILE A 268 7.20 12.59 -5.63
N THR A 269 6.99 13.77 -6.18
CA THR A 269 8.00 14.52 -6.94
C THR A 269 8.86 15.38 -5.99
N PRO A 270 10.01 15.91 -6.45
CA PRO A 270 10.79 16.85 -5.64
C PRO A 270 9.97 18.07 -5.19
N GLU A 271 9.08 18.57 -6.05
CA GLU A 271 8.23 19.71 -5.74
C GLU A 271 7.16 19.38 -4.69
N ILE A 272 6.50 18.21 -4.81
CA ILE A 272 5.54 17.74 -3.79
C ILE A 272 6.26 17.52 -2.46
N LEU A 273 7.43 16.87 -2.45
CA LEU A 273 8.21 16.64 -1.23
C LEU A 273 8.52 17.95 -0.51
N LYS A 274 8.96 18.97 -1.28
CA LYS A 274 9.28 20.31 -0.78
C LYS A 274 8.05 21.08 -0.31
N ASN A 275 7.02 21.20 -1.13
CA ASN A 275 5.90 22.07 -0.84
C ASN A 275 4.95 21.48 0.20
N LEU A 276 4.60 20.21 0.02
CA LEU A 276 3.60 19.57 0.86
C LEU A 276 4.18 19.09 2.18
N PHE A 277 5.36 18.48 2.17
CA PHE A 277 5.91 17.86 3.38
C PHE A 277 6.91 18.74 4.12
N VAL A 278 7.79 19.45 3.42
CA VAL A 278 8.74 20.38 4.08
C VAL A 278 8.06 21.68 4.48
N LYS A 279 7.50 22.45 3.52
CA LYS A 279 7.01 23.82 3.80
C LYS A 279 5.73 23.83 4.65
N LYS A 280 4.80 22.91 4.39
CA LYS A 280 3.47 22.90 5.04
C LYS A 280 3.41 22.08 6.33
N THR A 281 4.43 21.29 6.67
CA THR A 281 4.43 20.47 7.90
C THR A 281 5.72 20.61 8.69
N LYS A 282 5.77 19.96 9.87
CA LYS A 282 6.98 19.86 10.70
C LYS A 282 7.62 18.47 10.65
N LEU A 283 7.26 17.62 9.68
CA LEU A 283 7.68 16.22 9.66
C LEU A 283 9.21 16.08 9.61
N PHE A 284 9.89 16.85 8.76
CA PHE A 284 11.36 16.80 8.61
C PHE A 284 12.13 17.11 9.91
N GLN A 285 11.55 17.93 10.79
CA GLN A 285 12.16 18.30 12.07
C GLN A 285 12.14 17.15 13.09
N ASN A 286 11.21 16.22 12.94
CA ASN A 286 10.93 15.16 13.90
C ASN A 286 11.35 13.77 13.40
N LEU A 287 12.09 13.68 12.30
CA LEU A 287 12.50 12.41 11.72
C LEU A 287 13.53 11.71 12.61
N SER A 288 13.30 10.42 12.87
CA SER A 288 14.30 9.56 13.48
C SER A 288 15.49 9.34 12.53
N TRP A 289 16.62 8.87 13.07
CA TRP A 289 17.78 8.52 12.27
C TRP A 289 17.47 7.44 11.20
N ILE A 290 16.63 6.46 11.54
CA ILE A 290 16.19 5.40 10.62
C ILE A 290 15.35 6.01 9.48
N GLN A 291 14.42 6.89 9.82
CA GLN A 291 13.55 7.56 8.85
C GLN A 291 14.34 8.45 7.89
N LYS A 292 15.33 9.20 8.40
CA LYS A 292 16.26 9.97 7.57
C LYS A 292 17.00 9.09 6.56
N ARG A 293 17.57 7.96 7.01
CA ARG A 293 18.24 7.01 6.10
C ARG A 293 17.29 6.41 5.07
N LEU A 294 16.07 6.09 5.48
CA LEU A 294 15.06 5.55 4.58
C LEU A 294 14.69 6.56 3.49
N LEU A 295 14.50 7.84 3.84
CA LEU A 295 14.28 8.90 2.83
C LEU A 295 15.45 9.03 1.87
N LEU A 296 16.70 9.04 2.35
CA LEU A 296 17.87 9.06 1.45
C LEU A 296 17.91 7.85 0.53
N SER A 297 17.50 6.67 1.00
CA SER A 297 17.49 5.48 0.15
C SER A 297 16.46 5.53 -0.98
N HIS A 298 15.40 6.34 -0.82
CA HIS A 298 14.34 6.53 -1.80
C HIS A 298 14.55 7.79 -2.67
N TYR A 299 15.06 8.86 -2.07
CA TYR A 299 15.15 10.20 -2.67
C TYR A 299 16.59 10.70 -2.77
N GLY A 300 17.59 9.82 -2.66
CA GLY A 300 19.01 10.17 -2.77
C GLY A 300 19.48 10.57 -4.18
N HIS A 301 18.58 10.59 -5.17
CA HIS A 301 18.90 11.03 -6.52
C HIS A 301 19.17 12.55 -6.54
N PRO A 302 20.15 13.05 -7.33
CA PRO A 302 20.48 14.48 -7.38
C PRO A 302 19.28 15.39 -7.61
N SER A 303 18.32 15.00 -8.45
CA SER A 303 17.10 15.79 -8.70
C SER A 303 16.26 16.06 -7.45
N PHE A 304 16.32 15.21 -6.42
CA PHE A 304 15.66 15.41 -5.13
C PHE A 304 16.58 16.16 -4.16
N ILE A 305 17.85 15.74 -4.06
CA ILE A 305 18.85 16.38 -3.18
C ILE A 305 18.99 17.87 -3.49
N ASP A 306 19.07 18.23 -4.77
CA ASP A 306 19.26 19.62 -5.19
C ASP A 306 17.99 20.47 -5.01
N ALA A 307 16.81 19.86 -5.12
CA ALA A 307 15.53 20.55 -5.01
C ALA A 307 15.07 20.77 -3.55
N VAL A 308 15.48 19.88 -2.63
CA VAL A 308 15.01 19.81 -1.24
C VAL A 308 16.19 19.99 -0.25
N PRO A 309 16.43 21.22 0.26
CA PRO A 309 17.57 21.52 1.12
C PRO A 309 17.67 20.65 2.39
N GLU A 310 16.55 20.31 3.01
CA GLU A 310 16.49 19.46 4.19
C GLU A 310 16.98 18.04 3.88
N LEU A 311 16.71 17.55 2.67
CA LEU A 311 17.21 16.25 2.23
C LEU A 311 18.71 16.29 1.93
N ARG A 312 19.23 17.40 1.40
CA ARG A 312 20.66 17.63 1.23
C ARG A 312 21.40 17.64 2.56
N GLN A 313 20.87 18.31 3.57
CA GLN A 313 21.44 18.30 4.93
C GLN A 313 21.51 16.88 5.49
N ILE A 314 20.47 16.08 5.27
CA ILE A 314 20.49 14.66 5.66
C ILE A 314 21.58 13.92 4.86
N ALA A 315 21.71 14.13 3.55
CA ALA A 315 22.76 13.48 2.75
C ALA A 315 24.18 13.82 3.24
N GLU A 316 24.41 15.07 3.63
CA GLU A 316 25.66 15.56 4.23
C GLU A 316 25.90 14.92 5.61
N GLU A 317 24.88 14.84 6.48
CA GLU A 317 24.94 14.18 7.79
C GLU A 317 25.40 12.72 7.69
N PHE A 318 25.01 12.03 6.61
CA PHE A 318 25.35 10.63 6.37
C PHE A 318 26.59 10.42 5.48
N ASN A 319 27.29 11.48 5.07
CA ASN A 319 28.42 11.43 4.12
C ASN A 319 28.09 10.68 2.82
N VAL A 320 26.88 10.83 2.29
CA VAL A 320 26.41 10.05 1.12
C VAL A 320 26.49 10.84 -0.19
N LEU A 321 27.32 11.89 -0.24
CA LEU A 321 27.47 12.69 -1.45
C LEU A 321 28.49 12.07 -2.42
N GLU A 322 28.00 11.86 -3.65
CA GLU A 322 28.72 11.58 -4.89
C GLU A 322 29.30 10.17 -5.17
N THR A 323 29.53 9.27 -4.20
CA THR A 323 30.31 8.03 -4.52
C THR A 323 29.68 6.66 -4.20
N GLN A 324 28.54 6.55 -3.50
CA GLN A 324 28.05 5.22 -3.03
C GLN A 324 26.60 4.83 -3.39
N ILE A 325 25.79 5.67 -4.08
CA ILE A 325 24.36 5.36 -4.33
C ILE A 325 24.08 4.74 -5.73
N TYR A 326 25.04 4.70 -6.66
CA TYR A 326 24.71 4.58 -8.09
C TYR A 326 24.47 3.15 -8.62
N ARG A 327 23.46 2.45 -8.09
CA ARG A 327 22.56 1.59 -8.88
C ARG A 327 21.16 1.68 -8.29
N ARG A 328 20.33 2.54 -8.88
CA ARG A 328 18.91 2.62 -8.52
C ARG A 328 18.32 1.21 -8.64
N ARG A 329 17.68 0.77 -7.57
CA ARG A 329 16.93 -0.48 -7.54
C ARG A 329 15.45 -0.15 -7.55
N PHE A 330 14.68 -0.98 -8.22
CA PHE A 330 13.25 -0.81 -8.38
C PHE A 330 12.55 -2.09 -7.99
N ALA A 331 11.50 -1.97 -7.16
CA ALA A 331 10.68 -3.12 -6.85
C ALA A 331 9.75 -3.45 -8.03
N VAL A 332 9.74 -4.72 -8.41
CA VAL A 332 8.95 -5.25 -9.52
C VAL A 332 8.34 -6.59 -9.12
N ARG A 333 7.42 -7.09 -9.92
CA ARG A 333 6.97 -8.48 -9.84
C ARG A 333 6.99 -9.08 -11.23
N CYS A 334 8.15 -9.60 -11.62
CA CYS A 334 8.33 -10.28 -12.90
C CYS A 334 8.42 -11.80 -12.70
N ILE A 335 7.98 -12.56 -13.69
CA ILE A 335 8.26 -14.00 -13.76
C ILE A 335 9.51 -14.17 -14.63
N ALA A 336 10.41 -15.03 -14.17
CA ALA A 336 11.60 -15.41 -14.90
C ALA A 336 11.75 -16.93 -15.01
N GLN A 337 12.51 -17.36 -16.00
CA GLN A 337 12.91 -18.76 -16.19
C GLN A 337 14.42 -18.82 -16.37
N ALA A 338 15.08 -19.72 -15.63
CA ALA A 338 16.48 -20.04 -15.81
C ALA A 338 16.62 -21.37 -16.56
N ASN A 339 17.38 -21.34 -17.66
CA ASN A 339 17.74 -22.57 -18.36
C ASN A 339 18.91 -23.24 -17.63
N LEU A 340 18.74 -24.52 -17.29
CA LEU A 340 19.81 -25.34 -16.73
C LEU A 340 20.50 -26.12 -17.85
N PRO A 341 21.84 -26.17 -17.89
CA PRO A 341 22.54 -27.07 -18.79
C PRO A 341 22.13 -28.51 -18.50
N PHE A 342 21.72 -29.25 -19.54
CA PHE A 342 21.34 -30.67 -19.48
C PHE A 342 20.07 -31.00 -18.68
N ALA A 343 19.16 -30.04 -18.48
CA ALA A 343 17.82 -30.31 -17.95
C ALA A 343 16.75 -29.91 -18.98
N ASP A 344 15.72 -30.74 -19.11
CA ASP A 344 14.58 -30.48 -20.01
C ASP A 344 13.61 -29.43 -19.43
N GLU A 345 13.59 -29.25 -18.11
CA GLU A 345 12.73 -28.29 -17.43
C GLU A 345 13.47 -27.02 -17.03
N ALA A 346 12.93 -25.87 -17.43
CA ALA A 346 13.41 -24.57 -17.01
C ALA A 346 12.96 -24.26 -15.57
N LEU A 347 13.87 -23.67 -14.79
CA LEU A 347 13.59 -23.33 -13.40
C LEU A 347 12.78 -22.03 -13.33
N ARG A 348 11.59 -22.07 -12.72
CA ARG A 348 10.76 -20.88 -12.55
C ARG A 348 11.28 -20.02 -11.39
N MET A 349 11.25 -18.71 -11.60
CA MET A 349 11.71 -17.72 -10.65
C MET A 349 10.73 -16.55 -10.60
N ASP A 350 10.59 -15.95 -9.43
CA ASP A 350 9.90 -14.67 -9.25
C ASP A 350 10.96 -13.60 -8.97
N VAL A 351 10.94 -12.50 -9.73
CA VAL A 351 11.85 -11.36 -9.60
C VAL A 351 11.15 -10.28 -8.79
N PHE A 352 11.78 -9.84 -7.69
CA PHE A 352 11.21 -8.89 -6.73
C PHE A 352 11.83 -7.50 -6.83
N ASP A 353 13.09 -7.41 -7.22
CA ASP A 353 13.71 -6.13 -7.50
C ASP A 353 14.79 -6.23 -8.57
N VAL A 354 15.01 -5.11 -9.25
CA VAL A 354 15.89 -5.01 -10.41
C VAL A 354 16.71 -3.73 -10.36
N SER A 355 17.88 -3.78 -10.98
CA SER A 355 18.73 -2.62 -11.26
C SER A 355 19.45 -2.86 -12.59
N SER A 356 20.16 -1.85 -13.08
CA SER A 356 21.01 -1.99 -14.27
C SER A 356 22.03 -3.14 -14.17
N GLY A 357 22.44 -3.52 -12.95
CA GLY A 357 23.50 -4.51 -12.74
C GLY A 357 23.15 -5.71 -11.87
N GLY A 358 21.89 -5.89 -11.46
CA GLY A 358 21.52 -7.00 -10.59
C GLY A 358 20.03 -7.18 -10.38
N LEU A 359 19.66 -8.37 -9.92
CA LEU A 359 18.30 -8.83 -9.64
C LEU A 359 18.23 -9.45 -8.24
N LEU A 360 17.08 -9.32 -7.58
CA LEU A 360 16.69 -10.18 -6.48
C LEU A 360 15.58 -11.12 -6.94
N VAL A 361 15.78 -12.41 -6.73
CA VAL A 361 14.85 -13.44 -7.20
C VAL A 361 14.57 -14.47 -6.10
N LYS A 362 13.38 -15.06 -6.12
CA LYS A 362 13.07 -16.30 -5.41
C LYS A 362 12.89 -17.39 -6.45
N SER A 363 13.52 -18.54 -6.21
CA SER A 363 13.56 -19.64 -7.18
C SER A 363 12.76 -20.84 -6.67
N SER A 364 12.11 -21.57 -7.57
CA SER A 364 11.42 -22.83 -7.22
C SER A 364 12.38 -23.98 -6.91
N GLY A 365 13.68 -23.81 -7.18
CA GLY A 365 14.72 -24.78 -6.88
C GLY A 365 16.07 -24.11 -6.65
N ALA A 366 17.05 -24.89 -6.22
CA ALA A 366 18.34 -24.38 -5.78
C ALA A 366 19.15 -23.79 -6.93
N LEU A 367 19.73 -22.61 -6.70
CA LEU A 367 20.78 -22.04 -7.55
C LEU A 367 22.12 -22.12 -6.81
N GLU A 368 23.17 -22.44 -7.55
CA GLU A 368 24.52 -22.54 -6.98
C GLU A 368 25.19 -21.16 -6.95
N GLU A 369 25.70 -20.77 -5.79
CA GLU A 369 26.47 -19.54 -5.65
C GLU A 369 27.72 -19.56 -6.55
N GLY A 370 27.99 -18.44 -7.23
CA GLY A 370 29.07 -18.34 -8.19
C GLY A 370 28.74 -18.85 -9.60
N ARG A 371 27.65 -19.62 -9.77
CA ARG A 371 27.25 -20.15 -11.08
C ARG A 371 26.54 -19.10 -11.93
N VAL A 372 26.68 -19.23 -13.24
CA VAL A 372 26.09 -18.36 -14.26
C VAL A 372 24.90 -19.07 -14.92
N TYR A 373 23.80 -18.33 -15.07
CA TYR A 373 22.56 -18.82 -15.68
C TYR A 373 22.12 -17.90 -16.82
N GLN A 374 21.49 -18.49 -17.84
CA GLN A 374 20.74 -17.75 -18.86
C GLN A 374 19.29 -17.62 -18.40
N LEU A 375 18.83 -16.38 -18.31
CA LEU A 375 17.50 -16.04 -17.82
C LEU A 375 16.65 -15.45 -18.94
N LYS A 376 15.37 -15.83 -18.95
CA LYS A 376 14.30 -15.13 -19.65
C LYS A 376 13.40 -14.46 -18.62
N VAL A 377 13.28 -13.13 -18.66
CA VAL A 377 12.51 -12.35 -17.68
C VAL A 377 11.38 -11.64 -18.40
N VAL A 378 10.14 -11.87 -17.98
CA VAL A 378 8.96 -11.16 -18.50
C VAL A 378 8.94 -9.76 -17.87
N VAL A 379 9.33 -8.74 -18.64
CA VAL A 379 9.45 -7.35 -18.14
C VAL A 379 8.17 -6.54 -18.34
N SER A 380 7.29 -7.00 -19.22
CA SER A 380 5.93 -6.48 -19.43
C SER A 380 5.04 -7.52 -20.10
N GLU A 381 3.76 -7.20 -20.28
CA GLU A 381 2.81 -8.06 -21.00
C GLU A 381 3.27 -8.44 -22.41
N PHE A 382 4.05 -7.59 -23.08
CA PHE A 382 4.45 -7.76 -24.48
C PHE A 382 5.95 -7.91 -24.69
N SER A 383 6.76 -8.00 -23.63
CA SER A 383 8.22 -8.03 -23.76
C SER A 383 8.89 -8.98 -22.78
N ILE A 384 9.81 -9.79 -23.33
CA ILE A 384 10.64 -10.73 -22.61
C ILE A 384 12.09 -10.33 -22.84
N SER A 385 12.81 -10.06 -21.75
CA SER A 385 14.24 -9.80 -21.77
C SER A 385 15.01 -11.12 -21.64
N THR A 386 16.08 -11.27 -22.41
CA THR A 386 17.08 -12.33 -22.22
C THR A 386 18.33 -11.77 -21.56
N MET A 387 18.92 -12.51 -20.62
CA MET A 387 20.15 -12.07 -19.96
C MET A 387 20.98 -13.22 -19.41
N THR A 388 22.25 -12.94 -19.17
CA THR A 388 23.19 -13.81 -18.47
C THR A 388 23.48 -13.21 -17.10
N ALA A 389 23.26 -13.98 -16.04
CA ALA A 389 23.44 -13.50 -14.68
C ALA A 389 24.15 -14.53 -13.78
N LYS A 390 24.98 -14.03 -12.86
CA LYS A 390 25.74 -14.83 -11.89
C LYS A 390 25.11 -14.76 -10.51
N VAL A 391 24.94 -15.89 -9.84
CA VAL A 391 24.49 -15.90 -8.43
C VAL A 391 25.62 -15.39 -7.55
N VAL A 392 25.35 -14.35 -6.76
CA VAL A 392 26.34 -13.71 -5.88
C VAL A 392 26.10 -13.99 -4.40
N TRP A 393 24.87 -14.31 -4.01
CA TRP A 393 24.53 -14.75 -2.66
C TRP A 393 23.18 -15.46 -2.67
N GLN A 394 22.94 -16.25 -1.63
CA GLN A 394 21.65 -16.88 -1.34
C GLN A 394 21.31 -16.73 0.14
N ASP A 395 20.03 -16.83 0.49
CA ASP A 395 19.57 -16.90 1.87
C ASP A 395 18.76 -18.17 2.17
N ARG A 396 18.44 -18.37 3.45
CA ARG A 396 17.68 -19.55 3.91
C ARG A 396 16.21 -19.56 3.45
N SER A 397 15.71 -18.45 2.91
CA SER A 397 14.33 -18.31 2.43
C SER A 397 14.16 -18.73 0.96
N GLY A 398 15.25 -19.15 0.30
CA GLY A 398 15.27 -19.45 -1.13
C GLY A 398 15.33 -18.20 -2.00
N SER A 399 15.79 -17.08 -1.44
CA SER A 399 16.06 -15.84 -2.19
C SER A 399 17.52 -15.77 -2.61
N TYR A 400 17.75 -15.25 -3.80
CA TYR A 400 19.05 -15.18 -4.45
C TYR A 400 19.32 -13.78 -4.99
N GLY A 401 20.53 -13.27 -4.74
CA GLY A 401 21.04 -12.10 -5.43
C GLY A 401 21.78 -12.52 -6.68
N LEU A 402 21.40 -11.95 -7.83
CA LEU A 402 22.07 -12.20 -9.10
C LEU A 402 22.70 -10.92 -9.64
N GLN A 403 23.94 -11.01 -10.10
CA GLN A 403 24.63 -9.97 -10.84
C GLN A 403 24.38 -10.13 -12.33
N VAL A 404 23.88 -9.09 -12.99
CA VAL A 404 23.70 -9.09 -14.45
C VAL A 404 25.07 -8.93 -15.11
N ILE A 405 25.47 -9.89 -15.94
CA ILE A 405 26.72 -9.84 -16.71
C ILE A 405 26.45 -9.20 -18.08
N ARG A 406 25.37 -9.63 -18.74
CA ARG A 406 24.94 -9.15 -20.05
C ARG A 406 23.43 -9.24 -20.14
N ALA A 407 22.80 -8.22 -20.71
CA ALA A 407 21.36 -8.21 -20.93
C ALA A 407 21.02 -7.80 -22.37
N SER A 408 19.80 -8.14 -22.78
CA SER A 408 19.19 -7.72 -24.05
C SER A 408 18.78 -6.25 -24.04
N LYS A 409 18.53 -5.66 -25.21
CA LYS A 409 18.12 -4.26 -25.35
C LYS A 409 16.79 -3.97 -24.63
N GLU A 410 15.91 -4.97 -24.59
CA GLU A 410 14.63 -4.93 -23.89
C GLU A 410 14.83 -4.70 -22.38
N TRP A 411 15.91 -5.24 -21.80
CA TRP A 411 16.28 -4.98 -20.42
C TRP A 411 16.69 -3.53 -20.21
N ASP A 412 17.57 -3.00 -21.07
CA ASP A 412 18.07 -1.64 -20.94
C ASP A 412 16.94 -0.62 -21.08
N GLN A 413 16.02 -0.85 -22.02
CA GLN A 413 14.80 -0.05 -22.19
C GLN A 413 13.89 -0.13 -20.96
N PHE A 414 13.75 -1.32 -20.37
CA PHE A 414 12.99 -1.51 -19.14
C PHE A 414 13.62 -0.73 -17.98
N ILE A 415 14.93 -0.85 -17.75
CA ILE A 415 15.63 -0.11 -16.69
C ILE A 415 15.54 1.41 -16.93
N GLN A 416 15.72 1.89 -18.16
CA GLN A 416 15.54 3.32 -18.48
C GLN A 416 14.12 3.82 -18.19
N HIS A 417 13.11 3.01 -18.52
CA HIS A 417 11.73 3.33 -18.19
C HIS A 417 11.51 3.42 -16.67
N LEU A 418 12.11 2.51 -15.90
CA LEU A 418 12.08 2.52 -14.44
C LEU A 418 12.87 3.71 -13.84
N ASP A 419 13.97 4.12 -14.44
CA ASP A 419 14.71 5.31 -14.00
C ASP A 419 13.84 6.57 -14.13
N ILE A 420 13.05 6.68 -15.19
CA ILE A 420 12.19 7.84 -15.41
C ILE A 420 10.95 7.79 -14.51
N ASN A 421 10.29 6.63 -14.42
CA ASN A 421 8.95 6.52 -13.84
C ASN A 421 8.92 5.84 -12.48
N GLY A 422 9.92 5.03 -12.17
CA GLY A 422 9.96 4.12 -11.02
C GLY A 422 10.42 4.76 -9.72
N ALA A 423 9.89 4.21 -8.63
CA ALA A 423 10.34 4.49 -7.28
C ALA A 423 11.63 3.74 -6.97
N GLN A 424 12.67 4.46 -6.53
CA GLN A 424 13.85 3.81 -5.99
C GLN A 424 13.50 3.09 -4.69
N ILE A 425 14.08 1.91 -4.47
CA ILE A 425 14.02 1.19 -3.20
C ILE A 425 15.42 1.06 -2.58
N PRO A 426 15.51 0.86 -1.24
CA PRO A 426 16.76 0.49 -0.61
C PRO A 426 17.35 -0.79 -1.22
N ALA A 427 18.68 -0.90 -1.22
CA ALA A 427 19.33 -2.15 -1.56
C ALA A 427 18.98 -3.25 -0.53
N PRO A 428 18.91 -4.53 -0.94
CA PRO A 428 18.67 -5.63 -0.02
C PRO A 428 19.71 -5.64 1.13
N PRO A 429 19.35 -6.08 2.35
CA PRO A 429 20.25 -6.05 3.51
C PRO A 429 21.61 -6.73 3.27
N ASN A 430 21.66 -7.78 2.45
CA ASN A 430 22.90 -8.50 2.14
C ASN A 430 23.85 -7.72 1.22
N HIS A 431 23.39 -6.67 0.54
CA HIS A 431 24.25 -5.78 -0.24
C HIS A 431 25.15 -4.91 0.67
N LEU A 432 24.78 -4.70 1.94
CA LEU A 432 25.62 -3.99 2.92
C LEU A 432 26.86 -4.81 3.33
N LYS A 433 26.85 -6.15 3.17
CA LYS A 433 28.04 -6.98 3.39
C LYS A 433 29.08 -6.88 2.28
N LEU A 434 28.68 -6.41 1.10
CA LEU A 434 29.58 -6.20 -0.06
C LEU A 434 30.18 -4.78 -0.10
N ILE A 435 29.81 -3.93 0.86
CA ILE A 435 30.28 -2.53 0.98
C ILE A 435 31.05 -2.34 2.32
N ALA A 436 31.32 -3.41 3.05
CA ALA A 436 32.15 -3.40 4.26
C ALA A 436 33.62 -3.66 3.93
#